data_AF-A0A7J8B8T6-F1
#
_entry.id   AF-A0A7J8B8T6-F1
#
_cell.length_a   1.000
_cell.length_b   1.000
_cell.length_c   1.000
_cell.angle_alpha   90.00
_cell.angle_beta   90.00
_cell.angle_gamma   90.00
#
_symmetry.space_group_name_H-M   'P 1'
#
loop_
_entity.id
_entity.type
_entity.pdbx_description
1 polymer ?
#
loop_
_entity_poly.entity_id
_entity_poly.type
_entity_poly.pdbx_seq_one_letter_code
_entity_poly.pdbx_strand_id
1 'polypeptide(L)'
;MNLKAPIYFSTGLTEKANHYYKLFITWTNQKIRKTFVQRNMFEFKHIKAFDRAFADNPGPMVVFATPGMLHAGQSLQIFRKWAGNEKNMVIMPGYCVQGTVGHKILSGQRKLEMEGRQLEIRMQVEYMSFSAHADAKGIMQLVGQAEPESVLLVHGEAKKMEFLKQKIEQEFRVSCYMPANGETVMLPTSPSIPVGISLGLLKREMAQGLLPDAKRPRLLHGTLIMKDSSFRLVSSEQALKELGLAEHQLRFTCRVHLHDARKEQETAMRVYSHLKRWVAA
;
A
#
# COMPACT_ATOMS: atom_id res chain seq x y z
N MET A 1 -12.19 -42.27 7.72
CA MET A 1 -12.04 -42.57 6.27
C MET A 1 -10.95 -43.61 6.12
N ASN A 2 -11.25 -44.77 5.55
CA ASN A 2 -10.24 -45.78 5.25
C ASN A 2 -9.62 -45.46 3.88
N LEU A 3 -8.61 -44.59 3.87
CA LEU A 3 -7.86 -44.24 2.66
C LEU A 3 -7.13 -45.49 2.13
N LYS A 4 -7.49 -45.95 0.93
CA LYS A 4 -6.88 -47.11 0.28
C LYS A 4 -5.67 -46.77 -0.60
N ALA A 5 -5.59 -45.54 -1.11
CA ALA A 5 -4.48 -45.06 -1.92
C ALA A 5 -3.47 -44.29 -1.04
N PRO A 6 -2.15 -44.49 -1.22
CA PRO A 6 -1.14 -43.71 -0.52
C PRO A 6 -1.11 -42.26 -1.02
N ILE A 7 -0.85 -41.34 -0.09
CA ILE A 7 -0.67 -39.91 -0.35
C ILE A 7 0.77 -39.55 0.03
N TYR A 8 1.49 -38.94 -0.91
CA TYR A 8 2.87 -38.54 -0.73
C TYR A 8 3.06 -37.04 -0.92
N PHE A 9 4.16 -36.50 -0.39
CA PHE A 9 4.58 -35.11 -0.59
C PHE A 9 6.07 -35.02 -0.95
N SER A 10 6.46 -34.00 -1.73
CA SER A 10 7.86 -33.75 -2.05
C SER A 10 8.72 -33.51 -0.82
N THR A 11 9.76 -34.31 -0.68
CA THR A 11 10.77 -34.25 0.39
C THR A 11 11.70 -33.03 0.27
N GLY A 12 12.49 -32.77 1.30
CA GLY A 12 13.42 -31.63 1.35
C GLY A 12 12.84 -30.43 2.10
N LEU A 13 12.79 -29.26 1.46
CA LEU A 13 12.38 -28.01 2.13
C LEU A 13 10.96 -28.05 2.73
N THR A 14 10.06 -28.89 2.20
CA THR A 14 8.69 -29.06 2.71
C THR A 14 8.65 -29.54 4.17
N GLU A 15 9.58 -30.39 4.59
CA GLU A 15 9.66 -30.88 5.97
C GLU A 15 10.07 -29.76 6.94
N LYS A 16 11.06 -28.94 6.55
CA LYS A 16 11.46 -27.74 7.28
C LYS A 16 10.34 -26.69 7.30
N ALA A 17 9.62 -26.49 6.19
CA ALA A 17 8.48 -25.59 6.13
C ALA A 17 7.42 -25.97 7.17
N ASN A 18 7.11 -27.26 7.33
CA ASN A 18 6.14 -27.74 8.31
C ASN A 18 6.58 -27.45 9.77
N HIS A 19 7.88 -27.43 10.06
CA HIS A 19 8.41 -26.98 11.35
C HIS A 19 8.16 -25.46 11.56
N TYR A 20 8.45 -24.62 10.56
CA TYR A 20 8.16 -23.18 10.64
C TYR A 20 6.67 -22.87 10.79
N TYR A 21 5.76 -23.60 10.12
CA TYR A 21 4.31 -23.46 10.31
C TYR A 21 3.86 -23.77 11.75
N LYS A 22 4.53 -24.72 12.45
CA LYS A 22 4.27 -24.99 13.87
C LYS A 22 4.83 -23.89 14.79
N LEU A 23 5.99 -23.32 14.47
CA LEU A 23 6.58 -22.21 15.24
C LEU A 23 5.72 -20.94 15.14
N PHE A 24 5.33 -20.57 13.92
CA PHE A 24 4.48 -19.40 13.65
C PHE A 24 3.00 -19.80 13.59
N ILE A 25 2.52 -20.45 14.66
CA ILE A 25 1.10 -20.81 14.86
C ILE A 25 0.24 -19.60 15.33
N THR A 26 0.90 -18.54 15.82
CA THR A 26 0.44 -17.15 15.66
C THR A 26 0.27 -16.81 14.16
N TRP A 27 -0.11 -15.59 13.77
CA TRP A 27 -0.55 -15.26 12.39
C TRP A 27 -1.82 -16.01 11.93
N THR A 28 -1.87 -17.35 11.97
CA THR A 28 -3.00 -18.19 11.56
C THR A 28 -4.33 -17.78 12.22
N ASN A 29 -5.46 -18.18 11.62
CA ASN A 29 -6.79 -17.85 12.14
C ASN A 29 -7.07 -18.48 13.52
N GLN A 30 -8.06 -17.94 14.23
CA GLN A 30 -8.40 -18.39 15.59
C GLN A 30 -8.81 -19.88 15.68
N LYS A 31 -9.39 -20.45 14.62
CA LYS A 31 -9.80 -21.87 14.60
C LYS A 31 -8.58 -22.79 14.71
N ILE A 32 -7.55 -22.52 13.90
CA ILE A 32 -6.28 -23.25 13.96
C ILE A 32 -5.64 -23.10 15.35
N ARG A 33 -5.53 -21.87 15.88
CA ARG A 33 -4.94 -21.61 17.21
C ARG A 33 -5.65 -22.37 18.34
N LYS A 34 -6.99 -22.37 18.36
CA LYS A 34 -7.79 -23.08 19.38
C LYS A 34 -7.62 -24.60 19.28
N THR A 35 -7.66 -25.16 18.07
CA THR A 35 -7.53 -26.62 17.91
C THR A 35 -6.10 -27.11 18.11
N PHE A 36 -5.08 -26.31 17.81
CA PHE A 36 -3.67 -26.72 17.92
C PHE A 36 -3.29 -27.27 19.31
N VAL A 37 -3.86 -26.70 20.38
CA VAL A 37 -3.68 -27.15 21.78
C VAL A 37 -4.17 -28.59 22.00
N GLN A 38 -5.25 -29.00 21.31
CA GLN A 38 -5.85 -30.33 21.43
C GLN A 38 -5.30 -31.33 20.39
N ARG A 39 -4.97 -30.83 19.20
CA ARG A 39 -4.47 -31.62 18.08
C ARG A 39 -3.67 -30.75 17.13
N ASN A 40 -2.42 -31.13 16.91
CA ASN A 40 -1.58 -30.50 15.90
C ASN A 40 -2.14 -30.78 14.48
N MET A 41 -2.61 -29.73 13.79
CA MET A 41 -3.12 -29.86 12.41
C MET A 41 -2.01 -30.10 11.38
N PHE A 42 -0.75 -29.81 11.74
CA PHE A 42 0.43 -29.98 10.90
C PHE A 42 1.08 -31.37 11.07
N GLU A 43 0.38 -32.32 11.71
CA GLU A 43 0.79 -33.72 11.85
C GLU A 43 -0.10 -34.64 11.02
N PHE A 44 0.35 -34.85 9.78
CA PHE A 44 -0.39 -35.58 8.76
C PHE A 44 -0.19 -37.10 8.89
N LYS A 45 -1.13 -37.80 9.54
CA LYS A 45 -1.05 -39.25 9.77
C LYS A 45 -1.01 -40.12 8.50
N HIS A 46 -1.50 -39.62 7.37
CA HIS A 46 -1.67 -40.38 6.12
C HIS A 46 -0.86 -39.85 4.94
N ILE A 47 -0.05 -38.81 5.15
CA ILE A 47 0.76 -38.17 4.10
C ILE A 47 2.23 -38.48 4.39
N LYS A 48 2.92 -39.12 3.44
CA LYS A 48 4.29 -39.66 3.63
C LYS A 48 5.30 -38.99 2.69
N ALA A 49 6.57 -39.00 3.08
CA ALA A 49 7.68 -38.57 2.23
C ALA A 49 7.66 -39.32 0.88
N PHE A 50 7.76 -38.60 -0.24
CA PHE A 50 7.90 -39.20 -1.57
C PHE A 50 9.35 -39.57 -1.89
N ASP A 51 9.60 -40.85 -2.15
CA ASP A 51 10.81 -41.33 -2.81
C ASP A 51 10.59 -41.35 -4.33
N ARG A 52 11.63 -41.01 -5.11
CA ARG A 52 11.61 -41.10 -6.57
C ARG A 52 11.35 -42.52 -7.07
N ALA A 53 11.75 -43.55 -6.33
CA ALA A 53 11.47 -44.95 -6.66
C ALA A 53 9.96 -45.25 -6.65
N PHE A 54 9.17 -44.55 -5.83
CA PHE A 54 7.72 -44.77 -5.75
C PHE A 54 6.97 -44.28 -7.00
N ALA A 55 7.61 -43.47 -7.87
CA ALA A 55 7.00 -42.99 -9.12
C ALA A 55 6.61 -44.14 -10.08
N ASP A 56 7.25 -45.30 -9.95
CA ASP A 56 7.07 -46.46 -10.81
C ASP A 56 6.26 -47.59 -10.11
N ASN A 57 5.79 -47.36 -8.88
CA ASN A 57 4.98 -48.33 -8.14
C ASN A 57 3.61 -48.54 -8.81
N PRO A 58 3.12 -49.79 -8.91
CA PRO A 58 1.80 -50.06 -9.49
C PRO A 58 0.67 -49.63 -8.54
N GLY A 59 -0.42 -49.12 -9.13
CA GLY A 59 -1.65 -48.74 -8.43
C GLY A 59 -1.87 -47.23 -8.29
N PRO A 60 -3.04 -46.81 -7.79
CA PRO A 60 -3.37 -45.40 -7.64
C PRO A 60 -2.61 -44.77 -6.47
N MET A 61 -2.02 -43.60 -6.68
CA MET A 61 -1.37 -42.80 -5.64
C MET A 61 -1.60 -41.30 -5.88
N VAL A 62 -1.46 -40.49 -4.84
CA VAL A 62 -1.50 -39.02 -4.92
C VAL A 62 -0.14 -38.47 -4.51
N VAL A 63 0.43 -37.54 -5.28
CA VAL A 63 1.73 -36.91 -4.95
C VAL A 63 1.62 -35.40 -5.03
N PHE A 64 1.82 -34.73 -3.89
CA PHE A 64 1.98 -33.27 -3.81
C PHE A 64 3.40 -32.90 -4.21
N ALA A 65 3.60 -32.54 -5.47
CA ALA A 65 4.92 -32.30 -6.04
C ALA A 65 5.27 -30.81 -6.18
N THR A 66 6.52 -30.44 -5.89
CA THR A 66 7.03 -29.07 -6.08
C THR A 66 8.06 -28.98 -7.22
N PRO A 67 8.20 -27.81 -7.89
CA PRO A 67 7.42 -26.57 -7.80
C PRO A 67 6.10 -26.61 -8.57
N GLY A 68 5.14 -25.75 -8.20
CA GLY A 68 3.76 -25.80 -8.69
C GLY A 68 3.52 -25.47 -10.18
N MET A 69 4.48 -24.86 -10.88
CA MET A 69 4.34 -24.49 -12.32
C MET A 69 5.00 -25.48 -13.29
N LEU A 70 5.43 -26.66 -12.80
CA LEU A 70 6.07 -27.74 -13.58
C LEU A 70 7.34 -27.32 -14.37
N HIS A 71 8.01 -26.23 -13.98
CA HIS A 71 9.15 -25.70 -14.75
C HIS A 71 10.48 -26.41 -14.46
N ALA A 72 10.61 -27.10 -13.32
CA ALA A 72 11.82 -27.79 -12.87
C ALA A 72 11.46 -28.83 -11.80
N GLY A 73 12.47 -29.40 -11.12
CA GLY A 73 12.29 -30.12 -9.87
C GLY A 73 11.50 -31.43 -9.96
N GLN A 74 10.97 -31.88 -8.82
CA GLN A 74 10.35 -33.19 -8.71
C GLN A 74 8.98 -33.25 -9.42
N SER A 75 8.23 -32.15 -9.44
CA SER A 75 6.96 -32.08 -10.17
C SER A 75 7.12 -32.27 -11.67
N LEU A 76 8.15 -31.67 -12.30
CA LEU A 76 8.47 -31.91 -13.70
C LEU A 76 8.96 -33.34 -13.95
N GLN A 77 9.76 -33.92 -13.05
CA GLN A 77 10.24 -35.30 -13.16
C GLN A 77 9.08 -36.32 -13.13
N ILE A 78 8.14 -36.15 -12.21
CA ILE A 78 6.93 -36.98 -12.12
C ILE A 78 6.05 -36.77 -13.37
N PHE A 79 5.80 -35.51 -13.75
CA PHE A 79 5.00 -35.18 -14.92
C PHE A 79 5.55 -35.84 -16.20
N ARG A 80 6.87 -35.77 -16.45
CA ARG A 80 7.51 -36.45 -17.60
C ARG A 80 7.26 -37.96 -17.63
N LYS A 81 7.29 -38.64 -16.48
CA LYS A 81 6.98 -40.08 -16.39
C LYS A 81 5.50 -40.38 -16.63
N TRP A 82 4.61 -39.52 -16.14
CA TRP A 82 3.18 -39.82 -16.03
C TRP A 82 2.29 -39.22 -17.12
N ALA A 83 2.78 -38.24 -17.89
CA ALA A 83 2.00 -37.50 -18.89
C ALA A 83 1.43 -38.36 -20.02
N GLY A 84 2.12 -39.44 -20.42
CA GLY A 84 1.71 -40.31 -21.52
C GLY A 84 0.53 -41.25 -21.22
N ASN A 85 0.06 -41.33 -19.97
CA ASN A 85 -0.99 -42.26 -19.54
C ASN A 85 -2.31 -41.54 -19.25
N GLU A 86 -3.35 -41.89 -20.01
CA GLU A 86 -4.71 -41.32 -19.96
C GLU A 86 -5.44 -41.54 -18.63
N LYS A 87 -5.02 -42.54 -17.84
CA LYS A 87 -5.59 -42.81 -16.50
C LYS A 87 -5.05 -41.86 -15.42
N ASN A 88 -4.00 -41.09 -15.74
CA ASN A 88 -3.41 -40.14 -14.80
C ASN A 88 -4.08 -38.77 -14.92
N MET A 89 -3.98 -37.97 -13.85
CA MET A 89 -4.44 -36.59 -13.81
C MET A 89 -3.37 -35.71 -13.16
N VAL A 90 -3.17 -34.51 -13.71
CA VAL A 90 -2.44 -33.42 -13.04
C VAL A 90 -3.43 -32.31 -12.68
N ILE A 91 -3.41 -31.90 -11.41
CA ILE A 91 -4.23 -30.79 -10.91
C ILE A 91 -3.28 -29.61 -10.66
N MET A 92 -3.53 -28.50 -11.33
CA MET A 92 -2.79 -27.26 -11.18
C MET A 92 -3.51 -26.38 -10.12
N PRO A 93 -2.95 -26.18 -8.92
CA PRO A 93 -3.66 -25.58 -7.78
C PRO A 93 -3.70 -24.03 -7.81
N GLY A 94 -3.12 -23.39 -8.82
CA GLY A 94 -3.00 -21.95 -8.89
C GLY A 94 -2.37 -21.45 -10.19
N TYR A 95 -2.33 -20.13 -10.33
CA TYR A 95 -1.89 -19.46 -11.55
C TYR A 95 -0.49 -19.89 -12.01
N CYS A 96 -0.36 -20.13 -13.31
CA CYS A 96 0.92 -20.47 -13.95
C CYS A 96 1.34 -19.32 -14.87
N VAL A 97 2.53 -18.77 -14.64
CA VAL A 97 3.07 -17.67 -15.46
C VAL A 97 3.27 -18.11 -16.91
N GLN A 98 2.98 -17.23 -17.86
CA GLN A 98 3.19 -17.46 -19.29
C GLN A 98 4.62 -17.95 -19.58
N GLY A 99 4.74 -18.89 -20.52
CA GLY A 99 6.01 -19.53 -20.87
C GLY A 99 6.35 -20.78 -20.03
N THR A 100 5.80 -20.92 -18.82
CA THR A 100 5.97 -22.14 -18.00
C THR A 100 5.29 -23.36 -18.63
N VAL A 101 5.78 -24.55 -18.26
CA VAL A 101 5.17 -25.85 -18.64
C VAL A 101 3.71 -25.91 -18.17
N GLY A 102 3.44 -25.53 -16.92
CA GLY A 102 2.09 -25.46 -16.37
C GLY A 102 1.13 -24.60 -17.21
N HIS A 103 1.56 -23.40 -17.63
CA HIS A 103 0.74 -22.55 -18.48
C HIS A 103 0.47 -23.19 -19.85
N LYS A 104 1.48 -23.81 -20.48
CA LYS A 104 1.33 -24.46 -21.80
C LYS A 104 0.28 -25.58 -21.76
N ILE A 105 0.34 -26.47 -20.78
CA ILE A 105 -0.60 -27.60 -20.68
C ILE A 105 -2.03 -27.16 -20.35
N LEU A 106 -2.17 -26.12 -19.52
CA LEU A 106 -3.45 -25.48 -19.20
C LEU A 106 -4.05 -24.75 -20.41
N SER A 107 -3.21 -24.20 -21.29
CA SER A 107 -3.62 -23.61 -22.57
C SER A 107 -4.02 -24.66 -23.62
N GLY A 108 -4.10 -25.94 -23.26
CA GLY A 108 -4.50 -27.03 -24.15
C GLY A 108 -3.35 -27.67 -24.93
N GLN A 109 -2.09 -27.26 -24.74
CA GLN A 109 -0.97 -27.85 -25.48
C GLN A 109 -0.75 -29.33 -25.07
N ARG A 110 -1.02 -30.26 -25.99
CA ARG A 110 -0.88 -31.73 -25.78
C ARG A 110 0.46 -32.32 -26.22
N LYS A 111 1.28 -31.56 -26.95
CA LYS A 111 2.65 -31.97 -27.34
C LYS A 111 3.64 -30.90 -26.88
N LEU A 112 4.57 -31.28 -26.01
CA LEU A 112 5.63 -30.41 -25.51
C LEU A 112 6.98 -30.92 -25.98
N GLU A 113 7.84 -30.00 -26.41
CA GLU A 113 9.25 -30.27 -26.62
C GLU A 113 10.04 -29.98 -25.33
N MET A 114 10.86 -30.94 -24.90
CA MET A 114 11.73 -30.83 -23.74
C MET A 114 13.04 -31.57 -24.03
N GLU A 115 14.19 -30.90 -23.86
CA GLU A 115 15.52 -31.53 -23.97
C GLU A 115 15.71 -32.32 -25.30
N GLY A 116 15.19 -31.77 -26.41
CA GLY A 116 15.26 -32.40 -27.74
C GLY A 116 14.35 -33.62 -27.93
N ARG A 117 13.41 -33.89 -27.00
CA ARG A 117 12.42 -34.96 -27.10
C ARG A 117 11.00 -34.38 -27.09
N GLN A 118 10.12 -34.96 -27.89
CA GLN A 118 8.69 -34.67 -27.81
C GLN A 118 8.02 -35.54 -26.74
N LEU A 119 7.33 -34.89 -25.81
CA LEU A 119 6.48 -35.50 -24.80
C LEU A 119 5.02 -35.31 -25.22
N GLU A 120 4.31 -36.41 -25.44
CA GLU A 120 2.87 -36.40 -25.67
C GLU A 120 2.12 -36.51 -24.35
N ILE A 121 1.18 -35.59 -24.13
CA ILE A 121 0.38 -35.48 -22.92
C ILE A 121 -0.99 -36.05 -23.22
N ARG A 122 -1.26 -37.24 -22.69
CA ARG A 122 -2.54 -37.93 -22.75
C ARG A 122 -3.28 -37.92 -21.41
N MET A 123 -2.57 -37.65 -20.31
CA MET A 123 -3.16 -37.48 -18.98
C MET A 123 -4.16 -36.33 -18.93
N GLN A 124 -5.11 -36.40 -18.01
CA GLN A 124 -6.07 -35.32 -17.75
C GLN A 124 -5.34 -34.13 -17.09
N VAL A 125 -5.69 -32.90 -17.50
CA VAL A 125 -5.07 -31.66 -17.00
C VAL A 125 -6.18 -30.76 -16.48
N GLU A 126 -6.26 -30.61 -15.16
CA GLU A 126 -7.31 -29.86 -14.47
C GLU A 126 -6.76 -28.62 -13.79
N TYR A 127 -7.53 -27.52 -13.80
CA TYR A 127 -7.22 -26.29 -13.08
C TYR A 127 -8.15 -26.13 -11.90
N MET A 128 -7.59 -26.04 -10.68
CA MET A 128 -8.38 -25.81 -9.47
C MET A 128 -7.79 -24.65 -8.70
N SER A 129 -8.48 -23.51 -8.70
CA SER A 129 -7.95 -22.27 -8.12
C SER A 129 -8.00 -22.29 -6.59
N PHE A 130 -6.93 -22.80 -5.96
CA PHE A 130 -6.67 -22.67 -4.52
C PHE A 130 -5.85 -21.42 -4.18
N SER A 131 -5.65 -20.53 -5.15
CA SER A 131 -4.93 -19.28 -4.98
C SER A 131 -5.59 -18.38 -3.94
N ALA A 132 -4.89 -18.12 -2.83
CA ALA A 132 -5.29 -17.15 -1.79
C ALA A 132 -5.10 -15.68 -2.22
N HIS A 133 -5.32 -15.38 -3.49
CA HIS A 133 -5.36 -14.01 -4.00
C HIS A 133 -6.70 -13.37 -3.65
N ALA A 134 -6.72 -12.04 -3.49
CA ALA A 134 -7.95 -11.29 -3.33
C ALA A 134 -8.82 -11.47 -4.58
N ASP A 135 -10.09 -11.84 -4.38
CA ASP A 135 -11.07 -11.89 -5.46
C ASP A 135 -11.58 -10.48 -5.77
N ALA A 136 -12.22 -10.31 -6.93
CA ALA A 136 -12.75 -9.01 -7.32
C ALA A 136 -13.73 -8.46 -6.27
N LYS A 137 -14.53 -9.32 -5.62
CA LYS A 137 -15.46 -8.91 -4.57
C LYS A 137 -14.73 -8.40 -3.32
N GLY A 138 -13.70 -9.10 -2.84
CA GLY A 138 -12.89 -8.66 -1.71
C GLY A 138 -12.15 -7.35 -1.97
N ILE A 139 -11.65 -7.14 -3.19
CA ILE A 139 -11.02 -5.86 -3.58
C ILE A 139 -12.05 -4.72 -3.58
N MET A 140 -13.20 -4.90 -4.23
CA MET A 140 -14.26 -3.87 -4.25
C MET A 140 -14.76 -3.56 -2.83
N GLN A 141 -14.95 -4.59 -1.99
CA GLN A 141 -15.32 -4.40 -0.58
C GLN A 141 -14.25 -3.61 0.20
N LEU A 142 -12.97 -3.88 -0.03
CA LEU A 142 -11.89 -3.14 0.62
C LEU A 142 -11.85 -1.68 0.19
N VAL A 143 -12.01 -1.38 -1.11
CA VAL A 143 -12.10 0.00 -1.62
C VAL A 143 -13.29 0.72 -1.01
N GLY A 144 -14.47 0.09 -0.96
CA GLY A 144 -15.67 0.66 -0.35
C GLY A 144 -15.59 0.84 1.18
N GLN A 145 -14.74 0.08 1.89
CA GLN A 145 -14.53 0.25 3.33
C GLN A 145 -13.40 1.25 3.68
N ALA A 146 -12.45 1.46 2.78
CA ALA A 146 -11.32 2.35 2.99
C ALA A 146 -11.55 3.78 2.48
N GLU A 147 -12.57 3.99 1.63
CA GLU A 147 -12.91 5.27 0.99
C GLU A 147 -11.68 6.07 0.48
N PRO A 148 -10.79 5.45 -0.32
CA PRO A 148 -9.52 6.08 -0.69
C PRO A 148 -9.70 7.22 -1.70
N GLU A 149 -8.88 8.26 -1.60
CA GLU A 149 -8.83 9.36 -2.59
C GLU A 149 -8.35 8.91 -3.98
N SER A 150 -7.58 7.82 -4.05
CA SER A 150 -7.05 7.24 -5.29
C SER A 150 -6.68 5.77 -5.11
N VAL A 151 -6.82 4.96 -6.16
CA VAL A 151 -6.48 3.53 -6.17
C VAL A 151 -5.40 3.24 -7.21
N LEU A 152 -4.40 2.44 -6.85
CA LEU A 152 -3.32 2.01 -7.73
C LEU A 152 -3.31 0.48 -7.87
N LEU A 153 -3.57 -0.03 -9.07
CA LEU A 153 -3.55 -1.46 -9.38
C LEU A 153 -2.13 -1.89 -9.80
N VAL A 154 -1.63 -2.93 -9.14
CA VAL A 154 -0.32 -3.54 -9.38
C VAL A 154 -0.42 -5.07 -9.30
N HIS A 155 0.61 -5.80 -9.76
CA HIS A 155 0.69 -7.26 -9.67
C HIS A 155 -0.50 -8.04 -10.28
N GLY A 156 -1.12 -7.53 -11.35
CA GLY A 156 -2.17 -8.22 -12.11
C GLY A 156 -1.87 -8.36 -13.60
N GLU A 157 -2.70 -9.14 -14.31
CA GLU A 157 -2.71 -9.18 -15.78
C GLU A 157 -3.38 -7.93 -16.34
N ALA A 158 -2.79 -7.28 -17.35
CA ALA A 158 -3.26 -6.01 -17.91
C ALA A 158 -4.77 -5.98 -18.20
N LYS A 159 -5.30 -6.96 -18.96
CA LYS A 159 -6.73 -7.03 -19.31
C LYS A 159 -7.67 -7.20 -18.09
N LYS A 160 -7.21 -7.90 -17.05
CA LYS A 160 -7.98 -8.10 -15.81
C LYS A 160 -7.91 -6.86 -14.91
N MET A 161 -6.76 -6.17 -14.88
CA MET A 161 -6.61 -4.88 -14.18
C MET A 161 -7.44 -3.79 -14.85
N GLU A 162 -7.48 -3.73 -16.18
CA GLU A 162 -8.31 -2.78 -16.94
C GLU A 162 -9.80 -2.95 -16.61
N PHE A 163 -10.31 -4.19 -16.63
CA PHE A 163 -11.67 -4.52 -16.21
C PHE A 163 -11.97 -4.14 -14.74
N LEU A 164 -11.01 -4.38 -13.84
CA LEU A 164 -11.15 -4.03 -12.42
C LEU A 164 -11.11 -2.50 -12.20
N LYS A 165 -10.24 -1.77 -12.91
CA LYS A 165 -10.16 -0.31 -12.92
C LYS A 165 -11.50 0.29 -13.34
N GLN A 166 -12.07 -0.15 -14.46
CA GLN A 166 -13.36 0.34 -14.95
C GLN A 166 -14.47 0.16 -13.92
N LYS A 167 -14.50 -0.97 -13.19
CA LYS A 167 -15.47 -1.21 -12.11
C LYS A 167 -15.27 -0.25 -10.93
N ILE A 168 -14.04 -0.05 -10.48
CA ILE A 168 -13.72 0.85 -9.36
C ILE A 168 -14.14 2.29 -9.69
N GLU A 169 -13.83 2.75 -10.91
CA GLU A 169 -14.19 4.10 -11.39
C GLU A 169 -15.72 4.26 -11.53
N GLN A 170 -16.44 3.24 -12.00
CA GLN A 170 -17.90 3.26 -12.13
C GLN A 170 -18.64 3.25 -10.79
N GLU A 171 -18.19 2.41 -9.83
CA GLU A 171 -18.90 2.19 -8.56
C GLU A 171 -18.56 3.25 -7.52
N PHE A 172 -17.29 3.59 -7.35
CA PHE A 172 -16.82 4.50 -6.29
C PHE A 172 -16.51 5.92 -6.77
N ARG A 173 -16.42 6.16 -8.09
CA ARG A 173 -16.02 7.47 -8.68
C ARG A 173 -14.63 7.96 -8.21
N VAL A 174 -13.77 7.04 -7.79
CA VAL A 174 -12.39 7.29 -7.35
C VAL A 174 -11.43 7.13 -8.53
N SER A 175 -10.41 7.99 -8.61
CA SER A 175 -9.34 7.90 -9.61
C SER A 175 -8.57 6.58 -9.48
N CYS A 176 -8.59 5.75 -10.52
CA CYS A 176 -7.94 4.45 -10.50
C CYS A 176 -6.83 4.36 -11.56
N TYR A 177 -5.64 3.92 -11.16
CA TYR A 177 -4.43 3.91 -11.98
C TYR A 177 -3.91 2.49 -12.17
N MET A 178 -3.36 2.16 -13.35
CA MET A 178 -2.77 0.85 -13.65
C MET A 178 -1.48 1.01 -14.47
N PRO A 179 -0.41 1.60 -13.88
CA PRO A 179 0.80 1.95 -14.62
C PRO A 179 1.48 0.74 -15.25
N ALA A 180 2.09 0.95 -16.42
CA ALA A 180 3.02 0.02 -17.00
C ALA A 180 4.32 -0.07 -16.19
N ASN A 181 5.09 -1.15 -16.38
CA ASN A 181 6.39 -1.30 -15.72
C ASN A 181 7.34 -0.17 -16.13
N GLY A 182 7.79 0.63 -15.16
CA GLY A 182 8.66 1.80 -15.38
C GLY A 182 7.91 3.13 -15.58
N GLU A 183 6.58 3.12 -15.62
CA GLU A 183 5.77 4.34 -15.67
C GLU A 183 5.72 5.01 -14.28
N THR A 184 5.76 6.35 -14.26
CA THR A 184 5.67 7.15 -13.02
C THR A 184 4.29 7.78 -12.90
N VAL A 185 3.57 7.46 -11.81
CA VAL A 185 2.27 8.06 -11.50
C VAL A 185 2.45 9.19 -10.51
N MET A 186 1.94 10.38 -10.84
CA MET A 186 1.90 11.53 -9.95
C MET A 186 0.53 11.61 -9.28
N LEU A 187 0.49 11.42 -7.96
CA LEU A 187 -0.72 11.57 -7.16
C LEU A 187 -0.67 12.94 -6.43
N PRO A 188 -1.59 13.87 -6.73
CA PRO A 188 -1.65 15.14 -6.00
C PRO A 188 -2.17 14.88 -4.58
N THR A 189 -1.35 15.15 -3.58
CA THR A 189 -1.77 15.11 -2.17
C THR A 189 -2.03 16.53 -1.68
N SER A 190 -3.05 16.70 -0.83
CA SER A 190 -3.31 17.95 -0.12
C SER A 190 -2.86 17.81 1.34
N PRO A 191 -1.57 17.98 1.66
CA PRO A 191 -1.08 17.82 3.02
C PRO A 191 -1.68 18.89 3.93
N SER A 192 -2.62 18.49 4.79
CA SER A 192 -3.04 19.29 5.93
C SER A 192 -1.89 19.31 6.94
N ILE A 193 -1.12 20.41 6.94
CA ILE A 193 -0.01 20.60 7.88
C ILE A 193 -0.60 21.18 9.18
N PRO A 194 -0.63 20.43 10.29
CA PRO A 194 -1.15 20.94 11.56
C PRO A 194 -0.18 21.98 12.12
N VAL A 195 -0.59 23.26 12.10
CA VAL A 195 0.14 24.36 12.73
C VAL A 195 -0.35 24.53 14.17
N GLY A 196 0.49 24.21 15.15
CA GLY A 196 0.18 24.41 16.56
C GLY A 196 0.24 25.89 16.93
N ILE A 197 -0.79 26.45 17.54
CA ILE A 197 -0.81 27.86 17.97
C ILE A 197 -0.38 27.97 19.44
N SER A 198 0.56 28.87 19.75
CA SER A 198 0.98 29.14 21.13
C SER A 198 -0.18 29.67 21.97
N LEU A 199 -0.38 29.07 23.16
CA LEU A 199 -1.33 29.56 24.16
C LEU A 199 -1.06 31.01 24.58
N GLY A 200 0.19 31.48 24.50
CA GLY A 200 0.54 32.88 24.78
C GLY A 200 0.01 33.84 23.72
N LEU A 201 0.05 33.42 22.44
CA LEU A 201 -0.49 34.20 21.32
C LEU A 201 -2.03 34.28 21.39
N LEU A 202 -2.68 33.14 21.60
CA LEU A 202 -4.13 33.06 21.80
C LEU A 202 -4.62 33.94 22.95
N LYS A 203 -3.98 33.85 24.13
CA LYS A 203 -4.35 34.68 25.29
C LYS A 203 -4.18 36.18 25.05
N ARG A 204 -3.13 36.59 24.33
CA ARG A 204 -2.90 38.00 23.97
C ARG A 204 -4.02 38.55 23.08
N GLU A 205 -4.39 37.82 22.03
CA GLU A 205 -5.44 38.25 21.10
C GLU A 205 -6.83 38.27 21.76
N MET A 206 -7.14 37.27 22.59
CA MET A 206 -8.38 37.23 23.38
C MET A 206 -8.47 38.37 24.41
N ALA A 207 -7.36 38.82 24.98
CA ALA A 207 -7.34 39.95 25.91
C ALA A 207 -7.53 41.32 25.22
N GLN A 208 -7.32 41.40 23.91
CA GLN A 208 -7.37 42.66 23.15
C GLN A 208 -8.73 42.95 22.47
N GLY A 209 -9.83 42.27 22.81
CA GLY A 209 -11.16 42.65 22.30
C GLY A 209 -12.25 41.59 22.40
N LEU A 210 -13.49 42.01 22.09
CA LEU A 210 -14.68 41.17 22.00
C LEU A 210 -14.50 39.98 21.04
N LEU A 211 -15.31 38.94 21.27
CA LEU A 211 -15.33 37.71 20.48
C LEU A 211 -15.48 38.00 18.97
N PRO A 212 -14.79 37.26 18.09
CA PRO A 212 -14.86 37.48 16.65
C PRO A 212 -16.27 37.20 16.11
N ASP A 213 -16.84 38.19 15.42
CA ASP A 213 -18.08 38.05 14.65
C ASP A 213 -17.76 37.47 13.27
N ALA A 214 -18.59 36.53 12.78
CA ALA A 214 -18.41 35.85 11.51
C ALA A 214 -18.37 36.81 10.30
N LYS A 215 -18.92 38.02 10.44
CA LYS A 215 -18.88 39.08 9.41
C LYS A 215 -17.61 39.93 9.41
N ARG A 216 -16.75 39.82 10.44
CA ARG A 216 -15.51 40.59 10.57
C ARG A 216 -14.39 39.70 11.13
N PRO A 217 -13.78 38.82 10.32
CA PRO A 217 -12.67 37.99 10.75
C PRO A 217 -11.50 38.86 11.22
N ARG A 218 -10.98 38.57 12.42
CA ARG A 218 -9.86 39.30 13.01
C ARG A 218 -8.54 38.73 12.50
N LEU A 219 -7.67 39.60 11.99
CA LEU A 219 -6.31 39.22 11.55
C LEU A 219 -5.41 38.94 12.76
N LEU A 220 -5.12 37.66 13.00
CA LEU A 220 -4.18 37.22 14.03
C LEU A 220 -2.75 37.30 13.47
N HIS A 221 -1.91 38.13 14.09
CA HIS A 221 -0.53 38.34 13.67
C HIS A 221 0.41 37.48 14.52
N GLY A 222 1.15 36.58 13.89
CA GLY A 222 2.09 35.69 14.56
C GLY A 222 3.28 35.33 13.68
N THR A 223 4.37 34.92 14.31
CA THR A 223 5.56 34.40 13.63
C THR A 223 5.47 32.88 13.55
N LEU A 224 5.60 32.33 12.34
CA LEU A 224 5.65 30.89 12.11
C LEU A 224 7.08 30.38 12.35
N ILE A 225 7.26 29.54 13.37
CA ILE A 225 8.48 28.75 13.57
C ILE A 225 8.28 27.40 12.89
N MET A 226 9.22 27.06 12.01
CA MET A 226 9.33 25.74 11.39
C MET A 226 10.58 25.06 11.95
N LYS A 227 10.41 23.98 12.71
CA LYS A 227 11.52 23.23 13.30
C LYS A 227 11.20 21.73 13.33
N ASP A 228 12.11 20.91 12.79
CA ASP A 228 12.05 19.45 12.84
C ASP A 228 10.67 18.89 12.40
N SER A 229 10.18 19.38 11.26
CA SER A 229 8.84 19.10 10.69
C SER A 229 7.63 19.49 11.56
N SER A 230 7.85 20.15 12.70
CA SER A 230 6.81 20.79 13.50
C SER A 230 6.63 22.26 13.12
N PHE A 231 5.37 22.69 13.02
CA PHE A 231 4.98 24.05 12.67
C PHE A 231 4.29 24.68 13.86
N ARG A 232 4.85 25.77 14.40
CA ARG A 232 4.28 26.48 15.55
C ARG A 232 4.12 27.97 15.27
N LEU A 233 2.92 28.49 15.44
CA LEU A 233 2.62 29.92 15.36
C LEU A 233 2.75 30.54 16.76
N VAL A 234 3.70 31.46 16.92
CA VAL A 234 4.02 32.10 18.21
C VAL A 234 3.99 33.63 18.09
N SER A 235 4.05 34.37 19.19
CA SER A 235 4.24 35.83 19.13
C SER A 235 5.67 36.18 18.70
N SER A 236 5.88 37.34 18.08
CA SER A 236 7.21 37.78 17.63
C SER A 236 8.24 37.81 18.76
N GLU A 237 7.84 38.24 19.95
CA GLU A 237 8.65 38.20 21.17
C GLU A 237 9.05 36.77 21.59
N GLN A 238 8.13 35.81 21.46
CA GLN A 238 8.40 34.40 21.75
C GLN A 238 9.31 33.80 20.67
N ALA A 239 9.15 34.18 19.39
CA ALA A 239 10.01 33.74 18.31
C ALA A 239 11.46 34.23 18.48
N LEU A 240 11.65 35.51 18.80
CA LEU A 240 12.98 36.05 19.09
C LEU A 240 13.66 35.30 20.25
N LYS A 241 12.93 35.02 21.34
CA LYS A 241 13.42 34.22 22.48
C LYS A 241 13.75 32.77 22.11
N GLU A 242 12.87 32.07 21.39
CA GLU A 242 13.08 30.66 20.99
C GLU A 242 14.20 30.49 19.94
N LEU A 243 14.44 31.51 19.11
CA LEU A 243 15.51 31.53 18.12
C LEU A 243 16.84 32.11 18.66
N GLY A 244 16.87 32.62 19.90
CA GLY A 244 18.05 33.27 20.48
C GLY A 244 18.45 34.58 19.80
N LEU A 245 17.50 35.27 19.14
CA LEU A 245 17.72 36.49 18.38
C LEU A 245 17.35 37.72 19.20
N ALA A 246 18.16 38.78 19.10
CA ALA A 246 17.81 40.11 19.58
C ALA A 246 16.93 40.83 18.55
N GLU A 247 16.02 41.70 19.01
CA GLU A 247 15.24 42.56 18.13
C GLU A 247 16.16 43.61 17.47
N HIS A 248 16.16 43.68 16.14
CA HIS A 248 16.95 44.66 15.40
C HIS A 248 16.11 45.91 15.11
N GLN A 249 16.37 47.00 15.86
CA GLN A 249 15.61 48.23 15.74
C GLN A 249 16.00 49.05 14.49
N LEU A 250 15.26 48.89 13.40
CA LEU A 250 15.47 49.68 12.18
C LEU A 250 14.73 51.03 12.25
N ARG A 251 15.48 52.15 12.27
CA ARG A 251 14.91 53.51 12.26
C ARG A 251 15.09 54.19 10.91
N PHE A 252 14.10 54.09 10.05
CA PHE A 252 14.04 54.88 8.81
C PHE A 252 13.96 56.37 9.13
N THR A 253 14.90 57.15 8.60
CA THR A 253 14.95 58.61 8.79
C THR A 253 15.05 59.28 7.43
N CYS A 254 14.06 60.09 7.07
CA CYS A 254 14.05 60.90 5.85
C CYS A 254 14.12 62.39 6.22
N ARG A 255 14.88 63.18 5.46
CA ARG A 255 14.89 64.64 5.57
C ARG A 255 14.05 65.22 4.43
N VAL A 256 12.84 65.68 4.76
CA VAL A 256 11.96 66.38 3.83
C VAL A 256 12.18 67.89 3.93
N HIS A 257 12.22 68.57 2.79
CA HIS A 257 12.33 70.02 2.73
C HIS A 257 10.94 70.62 2.51
N LEU A 258 10.53 71.54 3.37
CA LEU A 258 9.27 72.26 3.26
C LEU A 258 9.57 73.72 2.92
N HIS A 259 9.15 74.15 1.73
CA HIS A 259 9.22 75.57 1.36
C HIS A 259 8.08 76.33 2.03
N ASP A 260 8.34 76.81 3.24
CA ASP A 260 7.43 77.65 4.02
C ASP A 260 8.22 78.79 4.67
N ALA A 261 7.72 80.02 4.52
CA ALA A 261 8.37 81.22 5.06
C ALA A 261 7.85 81.61 6.46
N ARG A 262 6.96 80.80 7.04
CA ARG A 262 6.31 81.03 8.34
C ARG A 262 7.17 80.56 9.51
N LYS A 263 6.79 80.98 10.72
CA LYS A 263 7.40 80.47 11.96
C LYS A 263 7.11 78.97 12.12
N GLU A 264 8.09 78.23 12.61
CA GLU A 264 8.06 76.77 12.81
C GLU A 264 6.77 76.27 13.49
N GLN A 265 6.30 76.99 14.51
CA GLN A 265 5.12 76.65 15.29
C GLN A 265 3.80 76.73 14.50
N GLU A 266 3.72 77.60 13.48
CA GLU A 266 2.57 77.66 12.56
C GLU A 266 2.63 76.50 11.54
N THR A 267 3.82 76.22 11.00
CA THR A 267 4.04 75.11 10.07
C THR A 267 3.75 73.75 10.74
N ALA A 268 4.14 73.57 12.00
CA ALA A 268 3.81 72.40 12.80
C ALA A 268 2.30 72.22 13.01
N MET A 269 1.58 73.30 13.35
CA MET A 269 0.11 73.31 13.44
C MET A 269 -0.57 72.96 12.10
N ARG A 270 -0.01 73.41 10.97
CA ARG A 270 -0.51 73.04 9.63
C ARG A 270 -0.29 71.56 9.32
N VAL A 271 0.89 71.01 9.61
CA VAL A 271 1.16 69.57 9.42
C VAL A 271 0.24 68.72 10.29
N TYR A 272 0.05 69.10 11.57
CA TYR A 272 -0.84 68.39 12.49
C TYR A 272 -2.31 68.38 12.01
N SER A 273 -2.83 69.52 11.57
CA SER A 273 -4.19 69.63 11.05
C SER A 273 -4.38 68.91 9.71
N HIS A 274 -3.35 68.87 8.86
CA HIS A 274 -3.36 68.09 7.62
C HIS A 274 -3.40 66.57 7.90
N LEU A 275 -2.56 66.09 8.82
CA LEU A 275 -2.57 64.68 9.24
C LEU A 275 -3.93 64.27 9.84
N LYS A 276 -4.54 65.12 10.68
CA LYS A 276 -5.87 64.84 11.25
C LYS A 276 -6.98 64.72 10.21
N ARG A 277 -6.94 65.51 9.13
CA ARG A 277 -7.90 65.37 8.01
C ARG A 277 -7.74 64.05 7.26
N TRP A 278 -6.52 63.53 7.18
CA TRP A 278 -6.21 62.29 6.45
C TRP A 278 -6.54 61.01 7.25
N VAL A 279 -6.60 61.08 8.59
CA VAL A 279 -6.98 59.98 9.48
C VAL A 279 -8.50 59.89 9.68
N ALA A 280 -9.26 60.90 9.24
CA ALA A 280 -10.71 60.98 9.38
C ALA A 280 -11.47 60.65 8.07
N ALA A 281 -10.76 60.18 7.04
CA ALA A 281 -11.28 59.72 5.75
C ALA A 281 -10.96 58.24 5.55
#